data_AF-A0A8A5TM54-F1
#
_entry.id   AF-A0A8A5TM54-F1
#
_cell.length_a   1.000
_cell.length_b   1.000
_cell.length_c   1.000
_cell.angle_alpha   90.00
_cell.angle_beta   90.00
_cell.angle_gamma   90.00
#
_symmetry.space_group_name_H-M   'P 1'
#
loop_
_entity.id
_entity.type
_entity.pdbx_description
1 polymer ?
#
loop_
_entity_poly.entity_id
_entity_poly.type
_entity_poly.pdbx_seq_one_letter_code
_entity_poly.pdbx_strand_id
1 'polypeptide(L)'
;MTMHTTMTTLTLTSLIPPILTTLVNPNKKNSYPHYVKSIVASTFIISLFPTTMFMCQDQEVIISNWHWATTQTTQLSLSFKLDYFSMMFIPVALFVTWS
;
A
#
# COMPACT_ATOMS: atom_id res chain seq x y z
N MET A 1 -14.41 7.20 -6.94
CA MET A 1 -13.07 7.59 -7.41
C MET A 1 -12.14 8.15 -6.31
N THR A 2 -12.41 9.31 -5.70
CA THR A 2 -11.48 9.90 -4.70
C THR A 2 -11.26 9.02 -3.46
N MET A 3 -12.30 8.36 -2.96
CA MET A 3 -12.16 7.41 -1.83
C MET A 3 -11.29 6.20 -2.18
N HIS A 4 -11.37 5.71 -3.42
CA HIS A 4 -10.59 4.55 -3.86
C HIS A 4 -9.10 4.90 -3.95
N THR A 5 -8.76 6.06 -4.50
CA THR A 5 -7.36 6.54 -4.58
C THR A 5 -6.78 6.87 -3.20
N THR A 6 -7.57 7.43 -2.28
CA THR A 6 -7.09 7.72 -0.92
C THR A 6 -6.88 6.44 -0.09
N MET A 7 -7.79 5.46 -0.18
CA MET A 7 -7.64 4.20 0.57
C MET A 7 -6.45 3.38 0.05
N THR A 8 -6.27 3.32 -1.26
CA THR A 8 -5.13 2.60 -1.87
C THR A 8 -3.80 3.26 -1.53
N THR A 9 -3.68 4.58 -1.61
CA THR A 9 -2.46 5.28 -1.16
C THR A 9 -2.22 5.11 0.34
N LEU A 10 -3.28 5.04 1.16
CA LEU A 10 -3.18 4.75 2.58
C LEU A 10 -2.64 3.33 2.85
N THR A 11 -3.07 2.32 2.10
CA THR A 11 -2.53 0.95 2.23
C THR A 11 -1.03 0.90 1.94
N LEU A 12 -0.56 1.59 0.90
CA LEU A 12 0.86 1.61 0.52
C LEU A 12 1.71 2.35 1.55
N THR A 13 1.21 3.47 2.08
CA THR A 13 1.96 4.33 3.01
C THR A 13 1.99 3.80 4.45
N SER A 14 0.99 3.02 4.86
CA SER A 14 0.89 2.47 6.22
C SER A 14 1.92 1.38 6.55
N LEU A 15 2.63 0.84 5.55
CA LEU A 15 3.77 -0.08 5.72
C LEU A 15 5.12 0.64 5.95
N ILE A 16 5.19 1.95 5.75
CA ILE A 16 6.42 2.76 5.92
C ILE A 16 6.80 2.99 7.40
N PRO A 17 5.87 3.24 8.35
CA PRO A 17 6.19 3.45 9.77
C PRO A 17 7.06 2.36 10.42
N PRO A 18 6.79 1.04 10.29
CA PRO A 18 7.64 0.02 10.91
C PRO A 18 9.08 0.05 10.37
N ILE A 19 9.28 0.47 9.12
CA ILE A 19 10.62 0.65 8.54
C ILE A 19 11.29 1.86 9.17
N LEU A 20 10.63 3.02 9.19
CA LEU A 20 11.16 4.25 9.80
C LEU A 20 11.56 4.06 11.27
N THR A 21 10.75 3.32 12.04
CA THR A 21 11.06 3.07 13.47
C THR A 21 12.35 2.28 13.67
N THR A 22 12.72 1.37 12.75
CA THR A 22 13.99 0.65 12.82
C THR A 22 15.20 1.54 12.52
N LEU A 23 15.05 2.51 11.61
CA LEU A 23 16.10 3.47 11.30
C LEU A 23 16.36 4.43 12.48
N VAL A 24 15.30 4.85 13.18
CA VAL A 24 15.40 5.83 14.28
C VAL A 24 15.83 5.17 15.60
N ASN A 25 15.35 3.96 15.89
CA ASN A 25 15.62 3.31 17.17
C ASN A 25 15.87 1.79 17.02
N PRO A 26 17.09 1.40 16.64
CA PRO A 26 17.44 0.00 16.36
C PRO A 26 17.42 -0.91 17.61
N ASN A 27 17.37 -0.35 18.83
CA ASN A 27 17.54 -1.10 20.07
C ASN A 27 16.24 -1.53 20.76
N LYS A 28 15.05 -1.21 20.21
CA LYS A 28 13.77 -1.66 20.77
C LYS A 28 13.41 -3.06 20.28
N LYS A 29 13.90 -4.10 20.97
CA LYS A 29 13.67 -5.51 20.59
C LYS A 29 12.32 -6.11 21.03
N ASN A 30 11.83 -5.82 22.24
CA ASN A 30 10.73 -6.63 22.81
C ASN A 30 9.35 -6.36 22.22
N SER A 31 9.00 -5.11 21.91
CA SER A 31 7.65 -4.75 21.41
C SER A 31 7.58 -4.58 19.90
N TYR A 32 8.72 -4.63 19.19
CA TYR A 32 8.76 -4.38 17.75
C TYR A 32 8.02 -5.46 16.93
N PRO A 33 8.18 -6.77 17.17
CA PRO A 33 7.42 -7.78 16.42
C PRO A 33 5.90 -7.65 16.60
N HIS A 34 5.44 -7.33 17.82
CA HIS A 34 4.02 -7.08 18.09
C HIS A 34 3.51 -5.81 17.38
N TYR A 35 4.32 -4.76 17.36
CA TYR A 35 4.01 -3.52 16.64
C TYR A 35 3.88 -3.77 15.14
N VAL A 36 4.82 -4.49 14.53
CA VAL A 36 4.75 -4.86 13.11
C VAL A 36 3.52 -5.70 12.83
N LYS A 37 3.23 -6.73 13.65
CA LYS A 37 2.04 -7.57 13.47
C LYS A 37 0.73 -6.76 13.52
N SER A 38 0.64 -5.77 14.42
CA SER A 38 -0.51 -4.87 14.52
C SER A 38 -0.65 -3.96 13.29
N ILE A 39 0.47 -3.42 12.79
CA ILE A 39 0.47 -2.62 11.56
C ILE A 39 0.04 -3.48 10.36
N VAL A 40 0.58 -4.70 10.20
CA VAL A 40 0.17 -5.58 9.10
C VAL A 40 -1.32 -5.94 9.20
N ALA A 41 -1.85 -6.19 10.40
CA ALA A 41 -3.29 -6.44 10.60
C ALA A 41 -4.16 -5.23 10.20
N SER A 42 -3.79 -4.02 10.62
CA SER A 42 -4.52 -2.79 10.27
C SER A 42 -4.43 -2.46 8.78
N THR A 43 -3.25 -2.60 8.17
CA THR A 43 -3.06 -2.42 6.72
C THR A 43 -3.89 -3.42 5.91
N PHE A 44 -3.99 -4.67 6.36
CA PHE A 44 -4.90 -5.66 5.78
C PHE A 44 -6.36 -5.18 5.78
N ILE A 45 -6.87 -4.72 6.92
CA ILE A 45 -8.26 -4.21 7.03
C ILE A 45 -8.49 -3.02 6.09
N ILE A 46 -7.53 -2.08 6.01
CA ILE A 46 -7.63 -0.93 5.11
C ILE A 46 -7.67 -1.40 3.64
N SER A 47 -6.92 -2.45 3.27
CA SER A 47 -6.87 -2.98 1.90
C SER A 47 -8.17 -3.66 1.45
N LEU A 48 -9.05 -4.08 2.36
CA LEU A 48 -10.35 -4.64 2.02
C LEU A 48 -11.33 -3.58 1.45
N PHE A 49 -11.19 -2.32 1.83
CA PHE A 49 -12.03 -1.24 1.30
C PHE A 49 -11.86 -1.02 -0.21
N PRO A 50 -10.63 -0.81 -0.74
CA PRO A 50 -10.46 -0.60 -2.17
C PRO A 50 -10.79 -1.86 -2.99
N THR A 51 -10.54 -3.06 -2.46
CA THR A 51 -10.89 -4.30 -3.16
C THR A 51 -12.39 -4.55 -3.24
N THR A 52 -13.14 -4.31 -2.17
CA THR A 52 -14.62 -4.39 -2.22
C THR A 52 -15.21 -3.34 -3.17
N MET A 53 -14.68 -2.12 -3.18
CA MET A 53 -15.08 -1.12 -4.17
C MET A 53 -14.76 -1.54 -5.61
N PHE A 54 -13.58 -2.13 -5.83
CA PHE A 54 -13.19 -2.68 -7.12
C PHE A 54 -14.18 -3.76 -7.58
N MET A 55 -14.55 -4.72 -6.72
CA MET A 55 -15.54 -5.76 -7.06
C MET A 55 -16.95 -5.21 -7.37
N CYS A 56 -17.33 -4.08 -6.74
CA CYS A 56 -18.64 -3.50 -6.94
C CYS A 56 -18.76 -2.65 -8.21
N GLN A 57 -17.65 -2.05 -8.67
CA GLN A 57 -17.65 -1.05 -9.74
C GLN A 57 -16.79 -1.44 -10.95
N ASP A 58 -16.03 -2.54 -10.86
CA ASP A 58 -15.04 -3.01 -11.84
C ASP A 58 -14.12 -1.88 -12.37
N GLN A 59 -13.85 -0.89 -11.52
CA GLN A 59 -13.13 0.32 -11.91
C GLN A 59 -11.63 0.16 -11.65
N GLU A 60 -10.85 0.02 -12.72
CA GLU A 60 -9.40 0.13 -12.66
C GLU A 60 -8.96 1.58 -12.40
N VAL A 61 -7.94 1.76 -11.55
CA VAL A 61 -7.43 3.09 -11.19
C VAL A 61 -5.92 3.15 -11.38
N ILE A 62 -5.47 4.17 -12.11
CA ILE A 62 -4.05 4.49 -12.25
C ILE A 62 -3.76 5.71 -11.39
N ILE A 63 -2.80 5.58 -10.49
CA ILE A 63 -2.37 6.64 -9.57
C ILE A 63 -0.96 7.08 -10.00
N SER A 64 -0.85 8.17 -10.74
CA SER A 64 0.42 8.82 -11.07
C SER A 64 0.80 9.82 -9.98
N ASN A 65 1.68 9.44 -9.06
CA ASN A 65 1.98 10.25 -7.87
C ASN A 65 3.15 11.21 -8.05
N TRP A 66 4.15 10.87 -8.86
CA TRP A 66 5.39 11.66 -8.90
C TRP A 66 6.03 11.65 -10.29
N HIS A 67 6.15 12.82 -10.92
CA HIS A 67 6.98 12.98 -12.10
C HIS A 67 8.45 12.98 -11.68
N TRP A 68 9.20 11.95 -12.09
CA TRP A 68 10.58 11.76 -11.63
C TRP A 68 11.57 12.54 -12.47
N ALA A 69 11.62 12.28 -13.78
CA ALA A 69 12.56 12.93 -14.69
C ALA A 69 12.04 12.90 -16.14
N THR A 70 12.38 13.91 -16.91
CA THR A 70 12.20 13.92 -18.37
C THR A 70 13.55 13.80 -19.06
N THR A 71 13.70 12.80 -19.92
CA THR A 71 14.88 12.63 -20.77
C THR A 71 14.46 12.70 -22.24
N GLN A 72 14.75 13.84 -22.88
CA GLN A 72 14.38 14.19 -24.27
C GLN A 72 12.88 14.00 -24.56
N THR A 73 12.47 12.81 -25.00
CA THR A 73 11.08 12.44 -25.34
C THR A 73 10.43 11.50 -24.33
N THR A 74 11.18 10.98 -23.35
CA THR A 74 10.69 10.02 -22.35
C THR A 74 10.41 10.71 -21.03
N GLN A 75 9.16 10.61 -20.56
CA GLN A 75 8.75 11.11 -19.25
C GLN A 75 8.67 9.93 -18.27
N LEU A 76 9.58 9.91 -17.30
CA LEU A 76 9.58 8.91 -16.24
C LEU A 76 8.72 9.42 -15.09
N SER A 77 7.65 8.69 -14.78
CA SER A 77 6.78 8.97 -13.64
C SER A 77 6.54 7.71 -12.83
N LEU A 78 6.51 7.87 -11.51
CA LEU A 78 6.05 6.83 -10.61
C LEU A 78 4.52 6.76 -10.70
N SER A 79 4.03 5.71 -11.35
CA SER A 79 2.60 5.43 -11.49
C SER A 79 2.27 4.03 -10.97
N PHE A 80 1.28 3.95 -10.09
CA PHE A 80 0.73 2.70 -9.60
C PHE A 80 -0.52 2.37 -10.41
N LYS A 81 -0.45 1.29 -11.19
CA LYS A 81 -1.62 0.74 -11.86
C LYS A 81 -2.28 -0.27 -10.93
N LEU A 82 -3.54 -0.01 -10.57
CA LEU A 82 -4.35 -0.89 -9.76
C LEU A 82 -5.38 -1.61 -10.64
N ASP A 83 -4.92 -2.72 -11.22
CA ASP A 83 -5.71 -3.65 -12.02
C ASP A 83 -6.27 -4.81 -11.18
N TYR A 84 -7.02 -5.71 -11.82
CA TYR A 84 -7.56 -6.92 -11.20
C TYR A 84 -6.52 -7.72 -10.40
N PHE A 85 -5.32 -7.90 -10.96
CA PHE A 85 -4.26 -8.69 -10.34
C PHE A 85 -3.76 -8.06 -9.05
N SER A 86 -3.45 -6.77 -9.09
CA SER A 86 -3.00 -6.04 -7.90
C SER A 86 -4.09 -5.99 -6.82
N MET A 87 -5.34 -5.74 -7.20
CA MET A 87 -6.46 -5.68 -6.26
C MET A 87 -6.71 -7.01 -5.57
N MET A 88 -6.66 -8.13 -6.29
CA MET A 88 -6.79 -9.45 -5.66
C MET A 88 -5.56 -9.84 -4.83
N PHE A 89 -4.36 -9.50 -5.30
CA PHE A 89 -3.13 -9.96 -4.66
C PHE A 89 -2.79 -9.23 -3.36
N ILE A 90 -3.03 -7.92 -3.29
CA ILE A 90 -2.62 -7.10 -2.13
C ILE A 90 -3.23 -7.60 -0.80
N PRO A 91 -4.55 -7.83 -0.66
CA PRO A 91 -5.11 -8.35 0.58
C PRO A 91 -4.63 -9.75 0.90
N VAL A 92 -4.43 -10.61 -0.10
CA VAL A 92 -3.93 -11.98 0.09
C VAL A 92 -2.50 -11.96 0.65
N ALA A 93 -1.64 -11.11 0.09
CA ALA A 93 -0.27 -10.93 0.57
C ALA A 93 -0.24 -10.37 2.01
N LEU A 94 -1.09 -9.39 2.31
CA LEU A 94 -1.21 -8.83 3.66
C LEU A 94 -1.77 -9.83 4.67
N PHE A 95 -2.71 -10.70 4.25
CA PHE A 95 -3.26 -11.75 5.09
C PHE A 95 -2.20 -12.81 5.45
N VAL A 96 -1.43 -13.29 4.46
CA VAL A 96 -0.36 -14.29 4.66
C VAL A 96 0.80 -13.71 5.48
N THR A 97 1.11 -12.42 5.35
CA THR A 97 2.16 -11.78 6.15
C THR A 97 1.75 -11.51 7.60
N TRP A 98 0.45 -11.42 7.88
CA TRP A 98 -0.08 -11.26 9.24
C TRP A 98 -0.11 -12.57 10.04
N SER A 99 -0.40 -13.70 9.38
CA SER A 99 -0.56 -15.02 10.02
C SER A 99 0.68 -15.44 10.78
#